data_AF-A0A523AAM1-F1
#
_entry.id   AF-A0A523AAM1-F1
#
_cell.length_a   1.000
_cell.length_b   1.000
_cell.length_c   1.000
_cell.angle_alpha   90.00
_cell.angle_beta   90.00
_cell.angle_gamma   90.00
#
_symmetry.space_group_name_H-M   'P 1'
#
loop_
_entity.id
_entity.type
_entity.pdbx_description
1 polymer ?
#
loop_
_entity_poly.entity_id
_entity_poly.type
_entity_poly.pdbx_seq_one_letter_code
_entity_poly.pdbx_strand_id
1 'polypeptide(L)'
;MIEERRETAIGRALRYKKLAEKLQQKYSSARYNAWLRRRSILKRVRHFHRKARNIIEDWAKKVSRKIAELARRHQYAVAREDLTGLIEKLRELPRDHKAALLILSYRKLSFWIDWQCEKLGVPIIPVEPEHTSSICPNCSSRLMENGYRQLKCPKCGLEEDRDRIAVLNIEKRALEQLEPISGGPLTAPTAP
;
A
#
# COMPACT_ATOMS: atom_id res chain seq x y z
N MET A 1 6.13 2.20 20.99
CA MET A 1 5.91 2.03 19.55
C MET A 1 5.44 0.59 19.32
N ILE A 2 4.22 0.38 18.81
CA ILE A 2 3.68 -0.97 18.56
C ILE A 2 3.94 -1.28 17.09
N GLU A 3 4.85 -2.20 16.79
CA GLU A 3 5.07 -2.70 15.44
C GLU A 3 4.18 -3.93 15.23
N GLU A 4 3.22 -3.85 14.30
CA GLU A 4 2.35 -4.98 13.92
C GLU A 4 2.56 -5.30 12.44
N ARG A 5 3.14 -6.47 12.14
CA ARG A 5 3.27 -6.98 10.77
C ARG A 5 2.07 -7.85 10.42
N ARG A 6 1.36 -7.50 9.34
CA ARG A 6 0.20 -8.28 8.86
C ARG A 6 0.50 -8.99 7.57
N GLU A 7 0.19 -10.28 7.54
CA GLU A 7 0.27 -11.06 6.32
C GLU A 7 -0.73 -10.54 5.28
N THR A 8 -0.28 -10.47 4.03
CA THR A 8 -1.09 -9.97 2.92
C THR A 8 -1.88 -11.10 2.28
N ALA A 9 -3.11 -10.82 1.84
CA ALA A 9 -3.95 -11.83 1.18
C ALA A 9 -3.54 -12.13 -0.29
N ILE A 10 -2.37 -11.65 -0.75
CA ILE A 10 -1.93 -11.73 -2.15
C ILE A 10 -1.78 -13.18 -2.59
N GLY A 11 -1.16 -14.04 -1.78
CA GLY A 11 -0.92 -15.44 -2.15
C GLY A 11 -2.21 -16.18 -2.49
N ARG A 12 -3.27 -15.95 -1.69
CA ARG A 12 -4.61 -16.50 -1.94
C ARG A 12 -5.23 -15.94 -3.22
N ALA A 13 -5.12 -14.64 -3.48
CA ALA A 13 -5.65 -14.02 -4.70
C ALA A 13 -4.90 -14.46 -5.96
N LEU A 14 -3.57 -14.56 -5.90
CA LEU A 14 -2.70 -15.07 -6.96
C LEU A 14 -3.07 -16.49 -7.36
N ARG A 15 -3.41 -17.35 -6.40
CA ARG A 15 -3.89 -18.71 -6.69
C ARG A 15 -5.10 -18.70 -7.62
N TYR A 16 -6.11 -17.87 -7.35
CA TYR A 16 -7.30 -17.77 -8.20
C TYR A 16 -7.00 -17.15 -9.57
N LYS A 17 -6.07 -16.18 -9.63
CA LYS A 17 -5.59 -15.64 -10.92
C LYS A 17 -4.92 -16.74 -11.77
N LYS A 18 -4.01 -17.52 -11.18
CA LYS A 18 -3.37 -18.67 -11.85
C LYS A 18 -4.38 -19.70 -12.34
N LEU A 19 -5.45 -19.96 -11.59
CA LEU A 19 -6.54 -20.86 -12.03
C LEU A 19 -7.29 -20.30 -13.24
N ALA A 20 -7.53 -18.98 -13.29
CA ALA A 20 -8.13 -18.33 -14.44
C ALA A 20 -7.23 -18.43 -15.67
N GLU A 21 -5.94 -18.15 -15.52
CA GLU A 21 -4.93 -18.22 -16.59
C GLU A 21 -4.79 -19.64 -17.15
N LYS A 22 -4.69 -20.65 -16.27
CA LYS A 22 -4.67 -22.07 -16.68
C LYS A 22 -5.91 -22.46 -17.48
N LEU A 23 -7.08 -21.99 -17.06
CA LEU A 23 -8.33 -22.27 -17.76
C LEU A 23 -8.40 -21.55 -19.11
N GLN A 24 -7.93 -20.30 -19.19
CA GLN A 24 -7.81 -19.58 -20.46
C GLN A 24 -6.86 -20.31 -21.40
N GLN A 25 -5.65 -20.64 -20.95
CA GLN A 25 -4.63 -21.33 -21.75
C GLN A 25 -5.12 -22.67 -22.28
N LYS A 26 -5.80 -23.48 -21.45
CA LYS A 26 -6.37 -24.77 -21.86
C LYS A 26 -7.36 -24.67 -23.03
N TYR A 27 -8.06 -23.54 -23.14
CA TYR A 27 -9.11 -23.30 -24.12
C TYR A 27 -8.77 -22.16 -25.09
N SER A 28 -7.50 -21.77 -25.16
CA SER A 28 -6.97 -20.84 -26.15
C SER A 28 -6.19 -21.64 -27.19
N SER A 29 -6.45 -21.41 -28.47
CA SER A 29 -5.62 -21.87 -29.58
C SER A 29 -5.19 -20.69 -30.43
N ALA A 30 -4.14 -20.86 -31.24
CA ALA A 30 -3.58 -19.78 -32.05
C ALA A 30 -4.60 -19.08 -32.96
N ARG A 31 -5.63 -19.81 -33.41
CA ARG A 31 -6.69 -19.29 -34.30
C ARG A 31 -8.02 -19.06 -33.59
N TYR A 32 -8.21 -19.57 -32.37
CA TYR A 32 -9.52 -19.58 -31.72
C TYR A 32 -9.47 -19.63 -30.19
N ASN A 33 -10.03 -18.61 -29.54
CA ASN A 33 -10.19 -18.55 -28.09
C ASN A 33 -11.54 -19.13 -27.66
N ALA A 34 -11.63 -20.46 -27.53
CA ALA A 34 -12.86 -21.17 -27.19
C ALA A 34 -13.47 -20.74 -25.85
N TRP A 35 -12.64 -20.34 -24.88
CA TRP A 35 -13.10 -19.88 -23.57
C TRP A 35 -13.92 -18.59 -23.60
N LEU A 36 -13.74 -17.73 -24.63
CA LEU A 36 -14.54 -16.51 -24.81
C LEU A 36 -15.95 -16.81 -25.33
N ARG A 37 -16.09 -17.87 -26.12
CA ARG A 37 -17.35 -18.24 -26.78
C ARG A 37 -18.18 -19.21 -25.93
N ARG A 38 -17.54 -20.12 -25.21
CA ARG A 38 -18.23 -21.08 -24.32
C ARG A 38 -18.66 -20.42 -23.02
N ARG A 39 -19.96 -20.15 -22.88
CA ARG A 39 -20.56 -19.42 -21.75
C ARG A 39 -20.18 -20.00 -20.38
N SER A 40 -20.13 -21.31 -20.23
CA SER A 40 -19.75 -21.98 -18.96
C SER A 40 -18.31 -21.68 -18.55
N ILE A 41 -17.37 -21.75 -19.51
CA ILE A 41 -15.95 -21.49 -19.29
C ILE A 41 -15.73 -20.01 -18.98
N LEU A 42 -16.33 -19.12 -19.77
CA LEU A 42 -16.28 -17.68 -19.54
C LEU A 42 -16.80 -17.30 -18.14
N LYS A 43 -17.93 -17.88 -17.71
CA LYS A 43 -18.47 -17.70 -16.35
C LYS A 43 -17.47 -18.16 -15.29
N ARG A 44 -16.78 -19.28 -15.50
CA ARG A 44 -15.79 -19.81 -14.56
C ARG A 44 -14.54 -18.93 -14.46
N VAL A 45 -14.01 -18.46 -15.59
CA VAL A 45 -12.89 -17.49 -15.64
C VAL A 45 -13.28 -16.21 -14.89
N ARG A 46 -14.44 -15.62 -15.19
CA ARG A 46 -14.96 -14.43 -14.50
C ARG A 46 -15.14 -14.65 -13.00
N HIS A 47 -15.62 -15.83 -12.60
CA HIS A 47 -15.74 -16.20 -11.19
C HIS A 47 -14.38 -16.17 -10.48
N PHE A 48 -13.33 -16.75 -11.07
CA PHE A 48 -12.00 -16.75 -10.47
C PHE A 48 -11.42 -15.33 -10.33
N HIS A 49 -11.52 -14.49 -11.37
CA HIS A 49 -11.10 -13.08 -11.27
C HIS A 49 -11.89 -12.32 -10.19
N ARG A 50 -13.21 -12.51 -10.11
CA ARG A 50 -14.05 -11.90 -9.08
C ARG A 50 -13.66 -12.39 -7.69
N LYS A 51 -13.38 -13.68 -7.52
CA LYS A 51 -12.96 -14.23 -6.22
C LYS A 51 -11.61 -13.66 -5.78
N ALA A 52 -10.63 -13.57 -6.69
CA ALA A 52 -9.35 -12.92 -6.42
C ALA A 52 -9.53 -11.46 -5.97
N ARG A 53 -10.36 -10.70 -6.69
CA ARG A 53 -10.68 -9.31 -6.36
C ARG A 53 -11.33 -9.18 -4.98
N ASN A 54 -12.33 -10.00 -4.68
CA ASN A 54 -13.05 -9.95 -3.41
C ASN A 54 -12.15 -10.31 -2.22
N ILE A 55 -11.18 -11.21 -2.40
CA ILE A 55 -10.20 -11.56 -1.35
C ILE A 55 -9.34 -10.34 -0.99
N ILE A 56 -8.80 -9.65 -1.99
CA ILE A 56 -7.99 -8.45 -1.76
C ILE A 56 -8.83 -7.33 -1.14
N GLU A 57 -10.06 -7.14 -1.62
CA GLU A 57 -10.93 -6.09 -1.10
C GLU A 57 -11.38 -6.35 0.34
N ASP A 58 -11.73 -7.58 0.68
CA ASP A 58 -12.06 -7.98 2.06
C ASP A 58 -10.86 -7.77 3.00
N TRP A 59 -9.67 -8.16 2.57
CA TRP A 59 -8.44 -7.92 3.32
C TRP A 59 -8.20 -6.41 3.53
N ALA A 60 -8.29 -5.60 2.48
CA ALA A 60 -8.10 -4.16 2.55
C ALA A 60 -9.10 -3.48 3.51
N LYS A 61 -10.39 -3.87 3.45
CA LYS A 61 -11.43 -3.39 4.37
C LYS A 61 -11.14 -3.74 5.83
N LYS A 62 -10.70 -4.96 6.11
CA LYS A 62 -10.39 -5.41 7.47
C LYS A 62 -9.17 -4.71 8.04
N VAL A 63 -8.12 -4.56 7.24
CA VAL A 63 -6.88 -3.89 7.65
C VAL A 63 -7.11 -2.40 7.89
N SER A 64 -7.71 -1.70 6.92
CA SER A 64 -8.04 -0.26 7.06
C SER A 64 -8.90 0.03 8.27
N ARG A 65 -9.97 -0.75 8.48
CA ARG A 65 -10.83 -0.60 9.65
C ARG A 65 -10.05 -0.75 10.95
N LYS A 66 -9.18 -1.75 11.03
CA LYS A 66 -8.36 -1.98 12.23
C LYS A 66 -7.40 -0.81 12.50
N ILE A 67 -6.74 -0.29 11.45
CA ILE A 67 -5.84 0.87 11.56
C ILE A 67 -6.61 2.08 12.10
N ALA A 68 -7.76 2.40 11.49
CA ALA A 68 -8.56 3.54 11.89
C ALA A 68 -9.16 3.39 13.30
N GLU A 69 -9.59 2.18 13.69
CA GLU A 69 -10.05 1.88 15.06
C GLU A 69 -8.94 2.04 16.10
N LEU A 70 -7.71 1.61 15.79
CA LEU A 70 -6.55 1.79 16.66
C LEU A 70 -6.19 3.27 16.79
N ALA A 71 -6.10 3.99 15.67
CA ALA A 71 -5.80 5.41 15.66
C ALA A 71 -6.83 6.21 16.47
N ARG A 72 -8.12 5.93 16.28
CA ARG A 72 -9.19 6.56 17.08
C ARG A 72 -9.06 6.26 18.57
N ARG A 73 -8.79 5.00 18.94
CA ARG A 73 -8.66 4.59 20.35
C ARG A 73 -7.51 5.30 21.05
N HIS A 74 -6.41 5.51 20.35
CA HIS A 74 -5.21 6.14 20.89
C HIS A 74 -5.14 7.65 20.60
N GLN A 75 -6.16 8.23 19.96
CA GLN A 75 -6.19 9.64 19.54
C GLN A 75 -4.99 10.03 18.65
N TYR A 76 -4.61 9.12 17.74
CA TYR A 76 -3.51 9.34 16.80
C TYR A 76 -4.02 9.77 15.43
N ALA A 77 -3.16 10.49 14.70
CA ALA A 77 -3.30 10.68 13.26
C ALA A 77 -2.73 9.47 12.50
N VAL A 78 -3.25 9.22 11.30
CA VAL A 78 -2.74 8.17 10.41
C VAL A 78 -1.91 8.81 9.31
N ALA A 79 -0.61 8.59 9.34
CA ALA A 79 0.29 8.93 8.25
C ALA A 79 0.37 7.77 7.25
N ARG A 80 0.28 8.07 5.94
CA ARG A 80 0.48 7.08 4.89
C ARG A 80 1.20 7.68 3.69
N GLU A 81 1.99 6.87 2.99
CA GLU A 81 2.60 7.30 1.73
C GLU A 81 1.54 7.51 0.64
N ASP A 82 1.74 8.53 -0.19
CA ASP A 82 1.00 8.70 -1.44
C ASP A 82 1.66 7.94 -2.60
N LEU A 83 1.24 6.69 -2.79
CA LEU A 83 1.76 5.87 -3.90
C LEU A 83 0.99 6.04 -5.21
N THR A 84 0.37 7.19 -5.46
CA THR A 84 -0.34 7.46 -6.71
C THR A 84 0.57 7.30 -7.94
N GLY A 85 1.84 7.71 -7.84
CA GLY A 85 2.86 7.57 -8.90
C GLY A 85 3.46 6.16 -9.06
N LEU A 86 3.14 5.21 -8.16
CA LEU A 86 3.71 3.85 -8.22
C LEU A 86 3.29 3.10 -9.50
N ILE A 87 2.10 3.40 -10.05
CA ILE A 87 1.59 2.75 -11.27
C ILE A 87 2.45 3.04 -12.49
N GLU A 88 3.09 4.21 -12.54
CA GLU A 88 3.95 4.60 -13.65
C GLU A 88 5.28 3.85 -13.56
N LYS A 89 5.89 3.85 -12.37
CA LYS A 89 7.12 3.10 -12.05
C LYS A 89 6.93 1.56 -12.19
N LEU A 90 5.69 1.07 -12.04
CA LEU A 90 5.31 -0.34 -12.26
C LEU A 90 5.48 -0.84 -13.70
N ARG A 91 5.62 0.06 -14.68
CA ARG A 91 5.86 -0.35 -16.08
C ARG A 91 7.25 -0.97 -16.28
N GLU A 92 8.21 -0.58 -15.45
CA GLU A 92 9.61 -0.98 -15.51
C GLU A 92 9.91 -2.30 -14.77
N LEU A 93 8.97 -2.79 -13.96
CA LEU A 93 9.16 -3.99 -13.14
C LEU A 93 8.93 -5.31 -13.90
N PRO A 94 9.62 -6.40 -13.50
CA PRO A 94 9.39 -7.75 -14.04
C PRO A 94 7.92 -8.18 -13.91
N ARG A 95 7.44 -9.00 -14.86
CA ARG A 95 6.02 -9.42 -14.96
C ARG A 95 5.43 -9.97 -13.66
N ASP A 96 6.20 -10.75 -12.90
CA ASP A 96 5.71 -11.38 -11.67
C ASP A 96 5.52 -10.37 -10.52
N HIS A 97 6.47 -9.45 -10.34
CA HIS A 97 6.38 -8.35 -9.38
C HIS A 97 5.25 -7.38 -9.75
N LYS A 98 5.13 -7.08 -11.04
CA LYS A 98 4.04 -6.27 -11.59
C LYS A 98 2.68 -6.90 -11.33
N ALA A 99 2.54 -8.21 -11.53
CA ALA A 99 1.31 -8.93 -11.24
C ALA A 99 0.94 -8.88 -9.75
N ALA A 100 1.91 -9.10 -8.86
CA ALA A 100 1.67 -9.05 -7.41
C ALA A 100 1.23 -7.65 -6.95
N LEU A 101 1.91 -6.60 -7.40
CA LEU A 101 1.60 -5.21 -7.04
C LEU A 101 0.27 -4.72 -7.63
N LEU A 102 -0.03 -5.09 -8.88
CA LEU A 102 -1.34 -4.83 -9.51
C LEU A 102 -2.48 -5.57 -8.79
N ILE A 103 -2.20 -6.77 -8.26
CA ILE A 103 -3.19 -7.55 -7.49
C ILE A 103 -3.39 -6.93 -6.11
N LEU A 104 -2.30 -6.58 -5.41
CA LEU A 104 -2.32 -5.97 -4.07
C LEU A 104 -3.17 -4.70 -4.05
N SER A 105 -3.29 -4.04 -5.21
CA SER A 105 -4.19 -2.91 -5.41
C SER A 105 -3.92 -1.84 -4.34
N TYR A 106 -2.68 -1.38 -4.21
CA TYR A 106 -2.29 -0.41 -3.17
C TYR A 106 -3.26 0.79 -3.13
N ARG A 107 -3.68 1.28 -4.30
CA ARG A 107 -4.74 2.31 -4.42
C ARG A 107 -6.05 1.97 -3.70
N LYS A 108 -6.48 0.71 -3.72
CA LYS A 108 -7.65 0.25 -2.96
C LYS A 108 -7.39 0.24 -1.46
N LEU A 109 -6.20 -0.17 -1.03
CA LEU A 109 -5.85 -0.12 0.39
C LEU A 109 -5.85 1.33 0.89
N SER A 110 -5.18 2.24 0.18
CA SER A 110 -5.20 3.68 0.47
C SER A 110 -6.62 4.22 0.52
N PHE A 111 -7.44 3.93 -0.50
CA PHE A 111 -8.85 4.34 -0.52
C PHE A 111 -9.63 3.86 0.72
N TRP A 112 -9.48 2.58 1.10
CA TRP A 112 -10.18 2.08 2.28
C TRP A 112 -9.64 2.66 3.58
N ILE A 113 -8.34 2.94 3.68
CA ILE A 113 -7.77 3.65 4.83
C ILE A 113 -8.39 5.05 4.92
N ASP A 114 -8.39 5.79 3.81
CA ASP A 114 -8.95 7.13 3.75
C ASP A 114 -10.41 7.15 4.19
N TRP A 115 -11.21 6.27 3.57
CA TRP A 115 -12.62 6.16 3.87
C TRP A 115 -12.91 5.76 5.32
N GLN A 116 -12.15 4.82 5.91
CA GLN A 116 -12.37 4.40 7.30
C GLN A 116 -11.96 5.49 8.29
N CYS A 117 -10.88 6.21 8.01
CA CYS A 117 -10.42 7.29 8.86
C CYS A 117 -11.38 8.48 8.80
N GLU A 118 -11.82 8.90 7.61
CA GLU A 118 -12.86 9.92 7.44
C GLU A 118 -14.14 9.53 8.18
N LYS A 119 -14.60 8.29 8.01
CA LYS A 119 -15.79 7.77 8.71
C LYS A 119 -15.65 7.79 10.24
N LEU A 120 -14.45 7.61 10.77
CA LEU A 120 -14.18 7.56 12.21
C LEU A 120 -13.68 8.90 12.78
N GLY A 121 -13.57 9.95 11.96
CA GLY A 121 -13.06 11.26 12.38
C GLY A 121 -11.57 11.26 12.73
N VAL A 122 -10.79 10.35 12.14
CA VAL A 122 -9.34 10.22 12.36
C VAL A 122 -8.59 11.09 11.35
N PRO A 123 -7.70 12.01 11.78
CA PRO A 123 -6.89 12.81 10.87
C PRO A 123 -5.96 11.94 10.01
N ILE A 124 -5.84 12.29 8.72
CA ILE A 124 -5.01 11.57 7.75
C ILE A 124 -3.96 12.53 7.21
N ILE A 125 -2.72 12.05 7.15
CA ILE A 125 -1.58 12.83 6.68
C ILE A 125 -0.95 12.08 5.51
N PRO A 126 -1.21 12.51 4.25
CA PRO A 126 -0.51 11.96 3.10
C PRO A 126 0.94 12.46 3.08
N VAL A 127 1.88 11.52 3.04
CA VAL A 127 3.33 11.80 3.01
C VAL A 127 3.89 11.45 1.63
N GLU A 128 4.73 12.32 1.09
CA GLU A 128 5.44 12.06 -0.17
C GLU A 128 6.36 10.82 -0.01
N PRO A 129 6.22 9.77 -0.84
CA PRO A 129 7.06 8.56 -0.74
C PRO A 129 8.52 8.78 -1.15
N GLU A 130 8.87 9.86 -1.84
CA GLU A 130 10.24 10.00 -2.34
C GLU A 130 11.28 10.09 -1.22
N HIS A 131 12.31 9.24 -1.33
CA HIS A 131 13.45 9.13 -0.42
C HIS A 131 13.14 8.65 1.01
N THR A 132 11.93 8.18 1.32
CA THR A 132 11.56 7.67 2.66
C THR A 132 12.39 6.45 3.08
N SER A 133 12.87 5.64 2.13
CA SER A 133 13.64 4.42 2.40
C SER A 133 15.13 4.53 2.08
N SER A 134 15.62 5.71 1.67
CA SER A 134 17.02 5.92 1.23
C SER A 134 17.80 6.90 2.09
N ILE A 135 17.13 7.62 2.99
CA ILE A 135 17.71 8.66 3.84
C ILE A 135 17.73 8.18 5.30
N CYS A 136 18.82 8.46 5.99
CA CYS A 136 18.94 8.18 7.42
C CYS A 136 18.01 9.11 8.23
N PRO A 137 17.12 8.59 9.08
CA PRO A 137 16.22 9.41 9.90
C PRO A 137 16.98 10.32 10.88
N ASN A 138 18.17 9.91 11.31
CA ASN A 138 18.96 10.60 12.33
C ASN A 138 19.82 11.75 11.77
N CYS A 139 20.52 11.52 10.65
CA CYS A 139 21.52 12.47 10.13
C CYS A 139 21.30 12.88 8.67
N SER A 140 20.19 12.46 8.06
CA SER A 140 19.78 12.80 6.70
C SER A 140 20.77 12.40 5.60
N SER A 141 21.79 11.59 5.90
CA SER A 141 22.73 11.06 4.90
C SER A 141 22.08 9.95 4.08
N ARG A 142 22.55 9.75 2.84
CA ARG A 142 22.16 8.59 2.03
C ARG A 142 22.60 7.29 2.70
N LEU A 143 21.68 6.33 2.79
CA LEU A 143 21.92 5.01 3.35
C LEU A 143 22.54 4.08 2.30
N MET A 144 23.34 3.13 2.77
CA MET A 144 23.95 2.07 1.97
C MET A 144 23.31 0.73 2.32
N GLU A 145 23.21 -0.17 1.34
CA GLU A 145 22.72 -1.52 1.58
C GLU A 145 23.76 -2.33 2.37
N ASN A 146 23.33 -2.97 3.45
CA ASN A 146 24.18 -3.80 4.32
C ASN A 146 23.60 -5.21 4.47
N GLY A 147 23.33 -5.88 3.35
CA GLY A 147 22.72 -7.22 3.31
C GLY A 147 21.25 -7.22 2.90
N TYR A 148 20.53 -8.31 3.20
CA TYR A 148 19.14 -8.48 2.78
C TYR A 148 18.20 -7.60 3.63
N ARG A 149 17.60 -6.58 3.00
CA ARG A 149 16.66 -5.62 3.61
C ARG A 149 17.24 -4.75 4.73
N GLN A 150 18.52 -4.84 5.02
CA GLN A 150 19.20 -4.00 6.01
C GLN A 150 19.91 -2.82 5.35
N LEU A 151 19.84 -1.67 6.01
CA LEU A 151 20.49 -0.44 5.58
C LEU A 151 21.43 0.06 6.67
N LYS A 152 22.59 0.55 6.25
CA LYS A 152 23.60 1.14 7.13
C LYS A 152 23.87 2.59 6.75
N CYS A 153 23.96 3.44 7.76
CA CYS A 153 24.38 4.82 7.61
C CYS A 153 25.91 4.94 7.78
N PRO A 154 26.64 5.46 6.78
CA PRO A 154 28.08 5.67 6.89
C PRO A 154 28.46 6.79 7.87
N LYS A 155 27.56 7.74 8.12
CA LYS A 155 27.86 8.95 8.89
C LYS A 155 27.58 8.80 10.39
N CYS A 156 26.44 8.19 10.76
CA CYS A 156 26.04 8.00 12.16
C CYS A 156 26.05 6.54 12.63
N GLY A 157 26.38 5.59 11.75
CA GLY A 157 26.48 4.17 12.11
C GLY A 157 25.15 3.44 12.31
N LEU A 158 24.00 4.10 12.12
CA LEU A 158 22.68 3.47 12.20
C LEU A 158 22.59 2.25 11.28
N GLU A 159 22.15 1.12 11.82
CA GLU A 159 21.94 -0.13 11.08
C GLU A 159 20.57 -0.73 11.45
N GLU A 160 19.62 -0.69 10.51
CA GLU A 160 18.23 -1.10 10.75
C GLU A 160 17.59 -1.66 9.47
N ASP A 161 16.43 -2.32 9.62
CA ASP A 161 15.63 -2.80 8.50
C ASP A 161 15.06 -1.63 7.66
N ARG A 162 15.02 -1.81 6.34
CA ARG A 162 14.52 -0.83 5.36
C ARG A 162 13.10 -0.36 5.67
N ASP A 163 12.22 -1.27 6.10
CA ASP A 163 10.83 -0.91 6.40
C ASP A 163 10.76 -0.04 7.66
N ARG A 164 11.57 -0.34 8.68
CA ARG A 164 11.61 0.43 9.91
C ARG A 164 12.11 1.85 9.66
N ILE A 165 13.16 1.99 8.85
CA ILE A 165 13.67 3.29 8.40
C ILE A 165 12.60 4.07 7.64
N ALA A 166 11.85 3.40 6.77
CA ALA A 166 10.75 4.03 6.05
C ALA A 166 9.67 4.55 7.01
N VAL A 167 9.24 3.75 8.00
CA VAL A 167 8.26 4.15 9.01
C VAL A 167 8.74 5.38 9.79
N LEU A 168 9.99 5.39 10.26
CA LEU A 168 10.57 6.53 11.00
C LEU A 168 10.59 7.81 10.16
N ASN A 169 10.95 7.71 8.88
CA ASN A 169 10.96 8.88 7.99
C ASN A 169 9.55 9.38 7.67
N ILE A 170 8.57 8.48 7.52
CA ILE A 170 7.16 8.85 7.34
C ILE A 170 6.63 9.56 8.59
N GLU A 171 6.91 9.01 9.78
CA GLU A 171 6.52 9.60 11.06
C GLU A 171 7.10 11.02 11.20
N LYS A 172 8.40 11.18 10.94
CA LYS A 172 9.07 12.48 11.00
C LYS A 172 8.42 13.50 10.07
N ARG A 173 8.18 13.15 8.81
CA ARG A 173 7.52 14.04 7.83
C ARG A 173 6.08 14.37 8.22
N ALA A 174 5.36 13.40 8.78
CA ALA A 174 3.99 13.63 9.24
C ALA A 174 3.95 14.60 10.42
N LEU A 175 4.90 14.51 11.35
CA LEU A 175 5.04 15.47 12.44
C LEU A 175 5.40 16.87 11.93
N GLU A 176 6.36 16.98 11.00
CA GLU A 176 6.71 18.26 10.35
C GLU A 176 5.51 18.93 9.67
N GLN A 177 4.56 18.15 9.11
CA GLN A 177 3.32 18.68 8.53
C GLN A 177 2.25 19.08 9.57
N LEU A 178 2.31 18.53 10.79
CA LEU A 178 1.41 18.88 11.89
C LEU A 178 1.88 20.11 12.68
N GLU A 179 3.19 20.31 12.80
CA GLU A 179 3.81 21.45 13.48
C GLU A 179 3.36 22.85 13.01
N PRO A 180 3.04 23.13 11.71
CA PRO A 180 2.54 24.45 11.33
C PRO A 180 1.17 24.83 11.90
N ILE A 181 0.42 23.90 12.52
CA ILE A 181 -0.95 24.15 13.03
C ILE A 181 -0.96 24.64 14.50
N SER A 182 0.13 24.46 15.26
CA SER A 182 0.18 24.82 16.68
C SER A 182 0.69 26.24 16.98
N GLY A 183 1.10 27.01 15.96
CA GLY A 183 1.74 28.33 16.13
C GLY A 183 0.97 29.56 15.60
N GLY A 184 -0.23 29.40 15.03
CA GLY A 184 -0.99 30.51 14.44
C GLY A 184 -2.21 30.92 15.28
N PRO A 185 -2.47 32.23 15.54
CA PRO A 185 -3.68 32.65 16.24
C PRO A 185 -4.92 32.27 15.42
N LEU A 186 -5.88 31.61 16.07
CA LEU A 186 -7.20 31.30 15.55
C LEU A 186 -7.95 32.60 15.23
N THR A 187 -7.72 33.16 14.04
CA THR A 187 -8.62 34.16 13.47
C THR A 187 -9.71 33.41 12.73
N ALA A 188 -10.93 33.51 13.26
CA ALA A 188 -12.12 32.95 12.62
C ALA A 188 -12.25 33.54 11.20
N PRO A 189 -12.62 32.73 10.19
CA PRO A 189 -12.87 33.27 8.86
C PRO A 189 -14.08 34.20 8.93
N THR A 190 -13.85 35.49 8.67
CA THR A 190 -14.92 36.46 8.43
C THR A 190 -15.62 36.04 7.14
N ALA A 191 -16.91 35.70 7.22
CA ALA A 191 -17.74 35.42 6.06
C ALA A 191 -17.95 36.71 5.24
N PRO A 192 -18.13 36.60 3.90
CA PRO A 192 -18.40 37.72 3.01
C PRO A 192 -19.79 38.35 3.21
#